data_AF-A0A928MKW9-F1
#
_entry.id   AF-A0A928MKW9-F1
#
_cell.length_a   1.000
_cell.length_b   1.000
_cell.length_c   1.000
_cell.angle_alpha   90.00
_cell.angle_beta   90.00
_cell.angle_gamma   90.00
#
_symmetry.space_group_name_H-M   'P 1'
#
loop_
_entity.id
_entity.type
_entity.pdbx_description
1 polymer ?
#
loop_
_entity_poly.entity_id
_entity_poly.type
_entity_poly.pdbx_seq_one_letter_code
_entity_poly.pdbx_strand_id
1 'polypeptide(L)'
;MTALALRLAGSAMLIAAGTMLGWGRLREMERRLTTLRCVCEGLGRMAAELETLAPPLRQVLSGVRDLPFFRLVAAGFGGERFQDLWQRAAETLPLSEAERRALAAPGAVLGRCDAATAAAELTLARRALSERADALERDIAARGRRFAGLGAALGAIAAAVLF
;
A
#
# COMPACT_ATOMS: atom_id res chain seq x y z
N MET A 1 -3.06 -50.57 -5.04
CA MET A 1 -2.50 -49.56 -4.10
C MET A 1 -1.72 -48.42 -4.79
N THR A 2 -1.08 -48.63 -5.94
CA THR A 2 -0.23 -47.62 -6.61
C THR A 2 -0.98 -46.46 -7.27
N ALA A 3 -2.17 -46.70 -7.84
CA ALA A 3 -2.98 -45.65 -8.50
C ALA A 3 -3.57 -44.60 -7.53
N LEU A 4 -3.82 -44.98 -6.28
CA LEU A 4 -4.39 -44.09 -5.26
C LEU A 4 -3.32 -43.14 -4.70
N ALA A 5 -2.10 -43.67 -4.46
CA ALA A 5 -0.94 -42.90 -4.03
C ALA A 5 -0.52 -41.84 -5.08
N LEU A 6 -0.57 -42.19 -6.37
CA LEU A 6 -0.22 -41.27 -7.45
C LEU A 6 -1.24 -40.13 -7.60
N ARG A 7 -2.54 -40.41 -7.39
CA ARG A 7 -3.60 -39.39 -7.40
C ARG A 7 -3.51 -38.47 -6.18
N LEU A 8 -3.21 -39.00 -5.00
CA LEU A 8 -2.97 -38.21 -3.79
C LEU A 8 -1.75 -37.28 -3.94
N ALA A 9 -0.63 -37.80 -4.47
CA ALA A 9 0.57 -37.02 -4.71
C ALA A 9 0.33 -35.88 -5.72
N GLY A 10 -0.35 -36.16 -6.85
CA GLY A 10 -0.71 -35.15 -7.84
C GLY A 10 -1.66 -34.08 -7.29
N SER A 11 -2.63 -34.48 -6.46
CA SER A 11 -3.58 -33.55 -5.82
C SER A 11 -2.88 -32.65 -4.80
N ALA A 12 -2.01 -33.22 -3.97
CA ALA A 12 -1.21 -32.47 -3.01
C ALA A 12 -0.30 -31.45 -3.69
N MET A 13 0.28 -31.79 -4.83
CA MET A 13 1.16 -30.91 -5.59
C MET A 13 0.40 -29.73 -6.23
N LEU A 14 -0.84 -29.96 -6.71
CA LEU A 14 -1.71 -28.90 -7.21
C LEU A 14 -2.20 -27.96 -6.10
N ILE A 15 -2.51 -28.51 -4.91
CA ILE A 15 -2.86 -27.71 -3.73
C ILE A 15 -1.66 -26.87 -3.28
N ALA A 16 -0.46 -27.46 -3.23
CA ALA A 16 0.78 -26.76 -2.89
C ALA A 16 1.15 -25.66 -3.89
N ALA A 17 0.96 -25.90 -5.20
CA ALA A 17 1.18 -24.88 -6.22
C ALA A 17 0.17 -23.71 -6.09
N GLY A 18 -1.10 -24.02 -5.80
CA GLY A 18 -2.15 -23.01 -5.59
C GLY A 18 -1.93 -22.14 -4.35
N THR A 19 -1.48 -22.73 -3.23
CA THR A 19 -1.16 -21.99 -2.01
C THR A 19 0.07 -21.09 -2.17
N MET A 20 1.08 -21.56 -2.91
CA MET A 20 2.32 -20.80 -3.17
C MET A 20 2.06 -19.55 -4.03
N LEU A 21 1.19 -19.66 -5.05
CA LEU A 21 0.72 -18.52 -5.86
C LEU A 21 -0.19 -17.56 -5.07
N GLY A 22 -1.00 -18.07 -4.15
CA GLY A 22 -1.85 -17.28 -3.26
C GLY A 22 -1.06 -16.42 -2.27
N TRP A 23 0.02 -16.97 -1.71
CA TRP A 23 0.89 -16.26 -0.76
C TRP A 23 1.67 -15.11 -1.40
N GLY A 24 2.14 -15.28 -2.64
CA GLY A 24 2.84 -14.20 -3.35
C GLY A 24 1.95 -12.96 -3.53
N ARG A 25 0.69 -13.16 -3.93
CA ARG A 25 -0.28 -12.06 -4.07
C ARG A 25 -0.66 -11.44 -2.73
N LEU A 26 -0.77 -12.23 -1.67
CA LEU A 26 -1.09 -11.70 -0.33
C LEU A 26 0.03 -10.79 0.18
N ARG A 27 1.29 -11.22 0.04
CA ARG A 27 2.46 -10.40 0.42
C ARG A 27 2.55 -9.10 -0.36
N GLU A 28 2.21 -9.12 -1.65
CA GLU A 28 2.19 -7.90 -2.46
C GLU A 28 1.10 -6.93 -2.00
N MET A 29 -0.08 -7.44 -1.64
CA MET A 29 -1.15 -6.62 -1.07
C MET A 29 -0.77 -6.05 0.29
N GLU A 30 -0.11 -6.83 1.15
CA GLU A 30 0.40 -6.37 2.45
C GLU A 30 1.45 -5.27 2.28
N ARG A 31 2.41 -5.44 1.36
CA ARG A 31 3.41 -4.40 1.04
C ARG A 31 2.78 -3.11 0.55
N ARG A 32 1.79 -3.21 -0.35
CA ARG A 32 1.04 -2.06 -0.82
C ARG A 32 0.25 -1.39 0.31
N LEU A 33 -0.38 -2.15 1.21
CA LEU A 33 -1.08 -1.63 2.38
C LEU A 33 -0.13 -0.86 3.31
N THR A 34 1.02 -1.43 3.65
CA THR A 34 2.04 -0.76 4.47
C THR A 34 2.49 0.53 3.80
N THR A 35 2.75 0.49 2.49
CA THR A 35 3.18 1.67 1.72
C THR A 35 2.12 2.77 1.75
N LEU A 36 0.84 2.42 1.53
CA LEU A 36 -0.27 3.38 1.59
C LEU A 36 -0.39 4.04 2.96
N ARG A 37 -0.32 3.25 4.05
CA ARG A 37 -0.38 3.78 5.42
C ARG A 37 0.75 4.75 5.71
N CYS A 38 1.97 4.37 5.34
CA CYS A 38 3.13 5.24 5.47
C CYS A 38 2.97 6.56 4.69
N VAL A 39 2.50 6.49 3.43
CA VAL A 39 2.23 7.70 2.64
C VAL A 39 1.15 8.56 3.33
N CYS A 40 0.05 7.97 3.79
CA CYS A 40 -0.99 8.68 4.52
C CYS A 40 -0.46 9.38 5.78
N GLU A 41 0.39 8.72 6.55
CA GLU A 41 1.04 9.32 7.73
C GLU A 41 1.93 10.50 7.34
N GLY A 42 2.75 10.36 6.31
CA GLY A 42 3.59 11.46 5.82
C GLY A 42 2.78 12.64 5.31
N LEU A 43 1.73 12.41 4.53
CA LEU A 43 0.81 13.46 4.09
C LEU A 43 0.13 14.16 5.28
N GLY A 44 -0.23 13.41 6.32
CA GLY A 44 -0.80 13.94 7.55
C GLY A 44 0.17 14.83 8.31
N ARG A 45 1.43 14.40 8.46
CA ARG A 45 2.48 15.24 9.07
C ARG A 45 2.72 16.52 8.27
N MET A 46 2.78 16.42 6.94
CA MET A 46 2.95 17.59 6.08
C MET A 46 1.80 18.60 6.23
N ALA A 47 0.54 18.12 6.25
CA ALA A 47 -0.62 18.97 6.42
C ALA A 47 -0.60 19.67 7.80
N ALA A 48 -0.32 18.93 8.87
CA ALA A 48 -0.24 19.47 10.21
C ALA A 48 0.85 20.54 10.35
N GLU A 49 2.04 20.31 9.79
CA GLU A 49 3.13 21.29 9.82
C GLU A 49 2.80 22.56 9.03
N LEU A 50 2.14 22.44 7.88
CA LEU A 50 1.69 23.58 7.08
C LEU A 50 0.61 24.41 7.80
N GLU A 51 -0.32 23.78 8.51
CA GLU A 51 -1.35 24.46 9.29
C GLU A 51 -0.79 25.16 10.53
N THR A 52 0.20 24.56 11.19
CA THR A 52 0.65 25.01 12.52
C THR A 52 1.73 26.09 12.46
N LEU A 53 2.66 25.99 11.50
CA LEU A 53 3.89 26.80 11.51
C LEU A 53 4.12 27.57 10.20
N ALA A 54 3.31 27.31 9.17
CA ALA A 54 3.53 27.75 7.78
C ALA A 54 5.02 27.71 7.36
N PRO A 55 5.79 26.66 7.69
CA PRO A 55 7.22 26.68 7.44
C PRO A 55 7.47 26.52 5.94
N PRO A 56 8.61 27.00 5.41
CA PRO A 56 8.96 26.80 4.02
C PRO A 56 8.93 25.29 3.70
N LEU A 57 8.33 24.93 2.56
CA LEU A 57 8.04 23.54 2.16
C LEU A 57 9.23 22.57 2.27
N ARG A 58 10.46 23.07 2.12
CA ARG A 58 11.71 22.33 2.33
C ARG A 58 11.84 21.77 3.76
N GLN A 59 11.41 22.53 4.77
CA GLN A 59 11.46 22.14 6.18
C GLN A 59 10.42 21.05 6.46
N VAL A 60 9.21 21.21 5.90
CA VAL A 60 8.15 20.18 5.96
C VAL A 60 8.64 18.85 5.40
N LEU A 61 9.24 18.88 4.22
CA LEU A 61 9.77 17.69 3.56
C LEU A 61 10.90 17.03 4.33
N SER A 62 11.61 17.76 5.20
CA SER A 62 12.66 17.19 6.04
C SER A 62 12.12 16.33 7.18
N GLY A 63 10.93 16.65 7.70
CA GLY A 63 10.26 15.91 8.79
C GLY A 63 9.60 14.58 8.35
N VAL A 64 9.50 14.33 7.04
CA VAL A 64 8.85 13.13 6.47
C VAL A 64 9.78 12.25 5.62
N ARG A 65 11.11 12.47 5.68
CA ARG A 65 12.13 11.76 4.85
C ARG A 65 12.27 10.26 5.11
N ASP A 66 11.59 9.76 6.13
CA ASP A 66 11.64 8.35 6.52
C ASP A 66 11.24 7.43 5.36
N LEU A 67 10.37 7.91 4.47
CA LEU A 67 9.90 7.15 3.31
C LEU A 67 10.68 7.49 2.03
N PRO A 68 11.00 6.48 1.20
CA PRO A 68 11.72 6.67 -0.06
C PRO A 68 11.08 7.72 -0.96
N PHE A 69 9.75 7.76 -1.02
CA PHE A 69 8.97 8.75 -1.75
C PHE A 69 9.32 10.20 -1.33
N PHE A 70 9.13 10.54 -0.05
CA PHE A 70 9.40 11.89 0.44
C PHE A 70 10.89 12.24 0.38
N ARG A 71 11.78 11.26 0.51
CA ARG A 71 13.22 11.44 0.34
C ARG A 71 13.59 11.84 -1.09
N LEU A 72 13.00 11.19 -2.09
CA LEU A 72 13.19 11.54 -3.50
C LEU A 72 12.68 12.95 -3.80
N VAL A 73 11.47 13.29 -3.31
CA VAL A 73 10.91 14.64 -3.46
C VAL A 73 11.82 15.69 -2.79
N ALA A 74 12.30 15.42 -1.58
CA ALA A 74 13.18 16.34 -0.85
C ALA A 74 14.57 16.49 -1.49
N ALA A 75 15.08 15.46 -2.16
CA ALA A 75 16.38 15.48 -2.84
C ALA A 75 16.36 16.31 -4.13
N GLY A 76 15.26 16.25 -4.89
CA GLY A 76 15.10 17.06 -6.10
C GLY A 76 14.67 18.50 -5.87
N PHE A 77 14.29 18.85 -4.64
CA PHE A 77 13.72 20.16 -4.30
C PHE A 77 14.70 21.31 -4.59
N GLY A 78 14.40 22.12 -5.60
CA GLY A 78 15.19 23.28 -6.04
C GLY A 78 15.91 23.12 -7.38
N GLY A 79 15.86 21.93 -8.01
CA GLY A 79 16.45 21.69 -9.34
C GLY A 79 15.44 21.51 -10.48
N GLU A 80 14.23 21.01 -10.18
CA GLU A 80 13.15 20.72 -11.14
C GLU A 80 11.81 21.29 -10.63
N ARG A 81 10.77 21.33 -11.49
CA ARG A 81 9.42 21.72 -11.05
C ARG A 81 8.91 20.72 -10.02
N PHE A 82 8.36 21.22 -8.91
CA PHE A 82 7.91 20.39 -7.79
C PHE A 82 6.91 19.30 -8.21
N GLN A 83 5.98 19.64 -9.12
CA GLN A 83 4.99 18.71 -9.64
C GLN A 83 5.64 17.49 -10.31
N ASP A 84 6.68 17.71 -11.13
CA ASP A 84 7.32 16.64 -11.91
C ASP A 84 8.10 15.70 -10.98
N LEU A 85 8.77 16.27 -9.97
CA LEU A 85 9.44 15.51 -8.91
C LEU A 85 8.45 14.65 -8.10
N TRP A 86 7.31 15.23 -7.73
CA TRP A 86 6.27 14.55 -6.98
C TRP A 86 5.67 13.38 -7.77
N GLN A 87 5.38 13.59 -9.05
CA GLN A 87 4.87 12.53 -9.92
C GLN A 87 5.91 11.42 -10.12
N ARG A 88 7.16 11.78 -10.43
CA ARG A 88 8.25 10.81 -10.57
C ARG A 88 8.49 10.00 -9.30
N ALA A 89 8.43 10.63 -8.13
CA ALA A 89 8.52 9.93 -6.86
C ALA A 89 7.31 8.99 -6.66
N ALA A 90 6.11 9.41 -7.04
CA ALA A 90 4.89 8.59 -6.92
C ALA A 90 4.93 7.35 -7.82
N GLU A 91 5.62 7.39 -8.96
CA GLU A 91 5.83 6.24 -9.84
C GLU A 91 6.67 5.13 -9.19
N THR A 92 7.52 5.47 -8.23
CA THR A 92 8.34 4.48 -7.50
C THR A 92 7.55 3.68 -6.47
N LEU A 93 6.32 4.10 -6.16
CA LEU A 93 5.47 3.44 -5.19
C LEU A 93 4.59 2.36 -5.86
N PRO A 94 4.33 1.22 -5.18
CA PRO A 94 3.43 0.17 -5.65
C PRO A 94 1.96 0.59 -5.54
N LEU A 95 1.58 1.71 -6.17
CA LEU A 95 0.24 2.27 -6.16
C LEU A 95 -0.54 1.83 -7.40
N SER A 96 -1.84 1.60 -7.21
CA SER A 96 -2.78 1.52 -8.33
C SER A 96 -2.97 2.88 -9.00
N GLU A 97 -3.51 2.85 -10.21
CA GLU A 97 -3.84 4.05 -10.98
C GLU A 97 -4.75 5.03 -10.23
N ALA A 98 -5.73 4.52 -9.48
CA ALA A 98 -6.63 5.36 -8.68
C ALA A 98 -5.92 6.03 -7.51
N GLU A 99 -4.97 5.35 -6.86
CA GLU A 99 -4.17 5.90 -5.76
C GLU A 99 -3.17 6.93 -6.28
N ARG A 100 -2.55 6.65 -7.42
CA ARG A 100 -1.63 7.58 -8.09
C ARG A 100 -2.33 8.88 -8.47
N ARG A 101 -3.57 8.79 -8.98
CA ARG A 101 -4.40 9.97 -9.24
C ARG A 101 -4.74 10.76 -7.99
N ALA A 102 -5.09 10.10 -6.89
CA ALA A 102 -5.33 10.77 -5.61
C ALA A 102 -4.07 11.46 -5.08
N LEU A 103 -2.90 10.84 -5.27
CA LEU A 103 -1.62 11.40 -4.85
C LEU A 103 -1.13 12.53 -5.77
N ALA A 104 -1.60 12.63 -7.01
CA ALA A 104 -1.17 13.68 -7.95
C ALA A 104 -1.70 15.07 -7.60
N ALA A 105 -2.88 15.17 -6.99
CA ALA A 105 -3.53 16.45 -6.67
C ALA A 105 -2.69 17.36 -5.74
N PRO A 106 -2.16 16.87 -4.60
CA PRO A 106 -1.27 17.68 -3.76
C PRO A 106 -0.02 18.19 -4.49
N GLY A 107 0.60 17.37 -5.35
CA GLY A 107 1.80 17.75 -6.09
C GLY A 107 1.60 18.89 -7.08
N ALA A 108 0.38 19.12 -7.55
CA ALA A 108 0.05 20.26 -8.41
C ALA A 108 -0.02 21.59 -7.62
N VAL A 109 -0.46 21.52 -6.37
CA VAL A 109 -0.82 22.67 -5.51
C VAL A 109 0.34 23.09 -4.61
N LEU A 110 1.14 22.12 -4.15
CA LEU A 110 2.33 22.35 -3.33
C LEU A 110 3.35 23.23 -4.07
N GLY A 111 3.62 24.42 -3.51
CA GLY A 111 4.52 25.42 -4.06
C GLY A 111 3.89 26.47 -4.98
N ARG A 112 2.59 26.37 -5.27
CA ARG A 112 1.83 27.37 -6.07
C ARG A 112 0.69 28.04 -5.32
N CYS A 113 0.21 27.42 -4.24
CA CYS A 113 -0.87 27.95 -3.41
C CYS A 113 -0.38 28.25 -1.99
N ASP A 114 -1.24 28.89 -1.19
CA ASP A 114 -0.96 29.16 0.22
C ASP A 114 -0.91 27.87 1.06
N ALA A 115 -0.37 27.99 2.28
CA ALA A 115 -0.19 26.86 3.18
C ALA A 115 -1.54 26.18 3.54
N ALA A 116 -2.62 26.95 3.65
CA ALA A 116 -3.94 26.45 3.99
C ALA A 116 -4.55 25.60 2.85
N THR A 117 -4.48 26.06 1.61
CA THR A 117 -4.95 25.30 0.44
C THR A 117 -4.10 24.04 0.24
N ALA A 118 -2.78 24.16 0.40
CA ALA A 118 -1.88 23.01 0.32
C ALA A 118 -2.17 21.95 1.40
N ALA A 119 -2.45 22.36 2.64
CA ALA A 119 -2.82 21.46 3.73
C ALA A 119 -4.19 20.79 3.51
N ALA A 120 -5.17 21.52 2.98
CA ALA A 120 -6.46 20.98 2.62
C ALA A 120 -6.36 19.88 1.55
N GLU A 121 -5.58 20.12 0.49
CA GLU A 121 -5.34 19.13 -0.57
C GLU A 121 -4.59 17.90 -0.07
N LEU A 122 -3.57 18.08 0.78
CA LEU A 122 -2.89 16.98 1.46
C LEU A 122 -3.86 16.15 2.31
N THR A 123 -4.77 16.81 3.02
CA THR A 123 -5.79 16.16 3.85
C THR A 123 -6.80 15.38 3.01
N LEU A 124 -7.25 15.94 1.88
CA LEU A 124 -8.15 15.26 0.94
C LEU A 124 -7.47 14.03 0.33
N ALA A 125 -6.24 14.16 -0.15
CA ALA A 125 -5.47 13.04 -0.68
C ALA A 125 -5.25 11.95 0.38
N ARG A 126 -4.91 12.35 1.62
CA ARG A 126 -4.77 11.43 2.76
C ARG A 126 -6.06 10.66 3.02
N ARG A 127 -7.22 11.33 3.06
CA ARG A 127 -8.53 10.68 3.26
C ARG A 127 -8.81 9.67 2.16
N ALA A 128 -8.66 10.08 0.90
CA ALA A 128 -8.89 9.22 -0.26
C ALA A 128 -7.96 7.98 -0.28
N LEU A 129 -6.71 8.12 0.13
CA LEU A 129 -5.76 7.01 0.24
C LEU A 129 -6.06 6.13 1.46
N SER A 130 -6.48 6.70 2.59
CA SER A 130 -6.86 5.96 3.80
C SER A 130 -8.06 5.05 3.56
N GLU A 131 -9.11 5.55 2.91
CA GLU A 131 -10.30 4.74 2.58
C GLU A 131 -9.93 3.52 1.71
N ARG A 132 -8.96 3.70 0.81
CA ARG A 132 -8.44 2.62 -0.04
C ARG A 132 -7.57 1.65 0.74
N ALA A 133 -6.76 2.14 1.67
CA ALA A 133 -6.01 1.29 2.59
C ALA A 133 -6.95 0.42 3.43
N ASP A 134 -8.03 1.00 3.96
CA ASP A 134 -9.04 0.26 4.74
C ASP A 134 -9.76 -0.79 3.90
N ALA A 135 -10.08 -0.47 2.64
CA ALA A 135 -10.65 -1.44 1.70
C ALA A 135 -9.68 -2.59 1.41
N LEU A 136 -8.39 -2.29 1.19
CA LEU A 136 -7.35 -3.28 0.94
C LEU A 136 -7.12 -4.18 2.15
N GLU A 137 -7.13 -3.64 3.36
CA GLU A 137 -7.02 -4.41 4.60
C GLU A 137 -8.20 -5.37 4.79
N ARG A 138 -9.43 -4.93 4.53
CA ARG A 138 -10.62 -5.80 4.56
C ARG A 138 -10.49 -6.96 3.56
N ASP A 139 -9.95 -6.68 2.38
CA ASP A 139 -9.71 -7.70 1.34
C ASP A 139 -8.65 -8.72 1.76
N ILE A 140 -7.53 -8.26 2.33
CA ILE A 140 -6.47 -9.13 2.88
C ILE A 140 -7.07 -10.03 3.97
N ALA A 141 -7.80 -9.46 4.93
CA ALA A 141 -8.41 -10.19 6.02
C ALA A 141 -9.45 -11.22 5.53
N ALA A 142 -10.28 -10.86 4.55
CA ALA A 142 -11.26 -11.76 3.96
C ALA A 142 -10.59 -12.95 3.25
N ARG A 143 -9.48 -12.72 2.53
CA ARG A 143 -8.72 -13.78 1.88
C ARG A 143 -8.03 -14.68 2.90
N GLY A 144 -7.44 -14.12 3.96
CA GLY A 144 -6.85 -14.88 5.06
C GLY A 144 -7.84 -15.86 5.70
N ARG A 145 -9.07 -15.41 5.98
CA ARG A 145 -10.14 -16.28 6.52
C ARG A 145 -10.52 -17.42 5.57
N ARG A 146 -10.58 -17.17 4.25
CA ARG A 146 -10.88 -18.22 3.25
C ARG A 146 -9.80 -19.29 3.23
N PHE A 147 -8.52 -18.90 3.25
CA PHE A 147 -7.41 -19.86 3.30
C PHE A 147 -7.40 -20.67 4.60
N ALA A 148 -7.65 -20.03 5.74
CA ALA A 148 -7.76 -20.74 7.02
C ALA A 148 -8.92 -21.75 7.03
N GLY A 149 -10.08 -21.39 6.48
CA GLY A 149 -11.23 -22.29 6.36
C GLY A 149 -10.96 -23.50 5.44
N LEU A 150 -10.28 -23.28 4.30
CA LEU A 150 -9.86 -24.38 3.41
C LEU A 150 -8.86 -25.33 4.09
N GLY A 151 -7.90 -24.79 4.86
CA GLY A 151 -6.96 -25.59 5.64
C GLY A 151 -7.65 -26.43 6.72
N ALA A 152 -8.62 -25.85 7.43
CA ALA A 152 -9.41 -26.57 8.43
C ALA A 152 -10.25 -27.70 7.82
N ALA A 153 -10.89 -27.47 6.66
CA ALA A 153 -11.67 -28.48 5.96
C ALA A 153 -10.80 -29.65 5.47
N LEU A 154 -9.62 -29.35 4.89
CA LEU A 154 -8.65 -30.38 4.49
C LEU A 154 -8.13 -31.19 5.69
N GLY A 155 -7.85 -30.52 6.82
CA GLY A 155 -7.45 -31.20 8.06
C GLY A 155 -8.53 -32.12 8.61
N ALA A 156 -9.79 -31.69 8.58
CA ALA A 156 -10.92 -32.51 9.01
C ALA A 156 -11.13 -33.74 8.13
N ILE A 157 -11.02 -33.60 6.79
CA ILE A 157 -11.12 -34.73 5.86
C ILE A 157 -9.95 -35.71 6.07
N ALA A 158 -8.72 -35.20 6.25
CA ALA A 158 -7.57 -36.05 6.53
C ALA A 158 -7.73 -36.83 7.84
N ALA A 159 -8.20 -36.18 8.90
CA ALA A 159 -8.49 -36.83 10.17
C ALA A 159 -9.56 -37.93 10.04
N ALA A 160 -10.62 -37.67 9.28
CA ALA A 160 -11.71 -38.63 9.05
C ALA A 160 -11.34 -39.82 8.13
N VAL A 161 -10.27 -39.71 7.35
CA VAL A 161 -9.73 -40.82 6.52
C VAL A 161 -8.65 -41.60 7.27
N LEU A 162 -8.00 -40.99 8.26
CA LEU A 162 -6.96 -41.63 9.07
C LEU A 162 -7.54 -42.41 10.28
N PHE A 163 -8.75 -42.07 10.72
CA PHE A 163 -9.54 -42.76 11.74
C PHE A 163 -10.60 -43.65 11.10
#